data_AF-W1V290-F1
#
_entry.id   AF-W1V290-F1
#
_cell.length_a   1.000
_cell.length_b   1.000
_cell.length_c   1.000
_cell.angle_alpha   90.00
_cell.angle_beta   90.00
_cell.angle_gamma   90.00
#
_symmetry.space_group_name_H-M   'P 1'
#
loop_
_entity.id
_entity.type
_entity.pdbx_description
1 polymer ?
#
loop_
_entity_poly.entity_id
_entity_poly.type
_entity_poly.pdbx_seq_one_letter_code
_entity_poly.pdbx_strand_id
1 'polypeptide(L)'
;MTQYTHIRNATGKLTIKNTTFLIDPFLAPKDTYPGFEGTFNYQQRMPMVDLPLSMDDLLSNVTAVVVTHTHLDHWDDTAINSIPKSLPIFVQNTADKELITTQGFNDV
;
A
#
# COMPACT_ATOMS: atom_id res chain seq x y z
N MET A 1 -17.31 14.26 3.98
CA MET A 1 -16.33 14.92 4.89
C MET A 1 -14.95 14.69 4.31
N THR A 2 -14.05 15.68 4.36
CA THR A 2 -12.66 15.52 3.92
C THR A 2 -11.82 15.14 5.14
N GLN A 3 -11.06 14.05 5.07
CA GLN A 3 -10.26 13.56 6.19
C GLN A 3 -9.05 12.76 5.71
N TYR A 4 -8.03 12.68 6.55
CA TYR A 4 -6.92 11.75 6.41
C TYR A 4 -6.91 10.81 7.61
N THR A 5 -6.82 9.51 7.34
CA THR A 5 -6.67 8.47 8.35
C THR A 5 -5.33 7.79 8.12
N HIS A 6 -4.43 7.93 9.08
CA HIS A 6 -3.17 7.20 9.08
C HIS A 6 -3.40 5.72 9.38
N ILE A 7 -2.63 4.84 8.73
CA ILE A 7 -2.72 3.39 8.93
C ILE A 7 -1.43 2.87 9.58
N ARG A 8 -0.31 2.85 8.85
CA ARG A 8 0.99 2.37 9.34
C ARG A 8 2.09 2.77 8.33
N ASN A 9 3.28 3.14 8.78
CA ASN A 9 4.37 3.61 7.90
C ASN A 9 3.91 4.78 7.00
N ALA A 10 4.06 4.69 5.67
CA ALA A 10 3.51 5.67 4.73
C ALA A 10 2.05 5.40 4.34
N THR A 11 1.48 4.26 4.75
CA THR A 11 0.12 3.86 4.36
C THR A 11 -0.92 4.75 5.02
N GLY A 12 -1.85 5.28 4.20
CA GLY A 12 -2.91 6.16 4.65
C GLY A 12 -4.16 6.10 3.78
N LYS A 13 -5.31 6.50 4.34
CA LYS A 13 -6.56 6.75 3.59
C LYS A 13 -6.85 8.24 3.56
N LEU A 14 -6.90 8.82 2.36
CA LEU A 14 -7.32 10.21 2.16
C LEU A 14 -8.70 10.23 1.53
N THR A 15 -9.70 10.73 2.25
CA THR A 15 -11.02 11.03 1.66
C THR A 15 -11.10 12.51 1.33
N ILE A 16 -11.35 12.86 0.08
CA ILE A 16 -11.55 14.23 -0.39
C ILE A 16 -12.61 14.26 -1.49
N LYS A 17 -13.56 15.20 -1.42
CA LYS A 17 -14.67 15.32 -2.39
C LYS A 17 -15.44 13.99 -2.64
N ASN A 18 -15.67 13.20 -1.60
CA ASN A 18 -16.29 11.86 -1.64
C ASN A 18 -15.51 10.78 -2.41
N THR A 19 -14.23 11.01 -2.69
CA THR A 19 -13.30 10.01 -3.23
C THR A 19 -12.32 9.60 -2.13
N THR A 20 -12.13 8.31 -1.94
CA THR A 20 -11.15 7.78 -0.98
C THR A 20 -9.97 7.18 -1.72
N PHE A 21 -8.77 7.71 -1.45
CA PHE A 21 -7.51 7.20 -1.94
C PHE A 21 -6.84 6.35 -0.86
N LEU A 22 -6.44 5.12 -1.19
CA LEU A 22 -5.49 4.35 -0.41
C LEU A 22 -4.08 4.68 -0.91
N ILE A 23 -3.26 5.25 -0.04
CA ILE A 23 -1.92 5.73 -0.38
C ILE A 23 -0.90 4.72 0.14
N ASP A 24 0.05 4.33 -0.71
CA ASP A 24 1.24 3.51 -0.40
C ASP A 24 0.94 2.30 0.50
N PRO A 25 0.13 1.34 0.03
CA PRO A 25 -0.28 0.19 0.83
C PRO A 25 0.88 -0.80 1.05
N PHE A 26 1.39 -0.82 2.28
CA PHE A 26 2.28 -1.86 2.81
C PHE A 26 1.55 -2.63 3.91
N LEU A 27 0.97 -3.77 3.55
CA LEU A 27 -0.11 -4.40 4.31
C LEU A 27 0.28 -5.71 5.01
N ALA A 28 1.53 -6.15 4.88
CA ALA A 28 2.01 -7.38 5.52
C ALA A 28 1.73 -7.44 7.03
N PRO A 29 1.45 -8.65 7.58
CA PRO A 29 1.43 -8.89 9.01
C PRO A 29 2.74 -8.50 9.69
N LYS A 30 2.72 -8.29 11.00
CA LYS A 30 3.92 -8.01 11.78
C LYS A 30 5.04 -9.02 11.51
N ASP A 31 6.27 -8.52 11.40
CA ASP A 31 7.52 -9.25 11.26
C ASP A 31 7.58 -10.20 10.03
N THR A 32 6.80 -9.93 8.97
CA THR A 32 6.77 -10.76 7.75
C THR A 32 8.11 -10.79 7.00
N TYR A 33 8.80 -9.66 6.90
CA TYR A 33 10.05 -9.49 6.16
C TYR A 33 11.27 -9.34 7.10
N PRO A 34 12.49 -9.72 6.66
CA PRO A 34 13.70 -9.28 7.34
C PRO A 34 13.82 -7.75 7.26
N GLY A 35 14.65 -7.15 8.12
CA GLY A 35 15.06 -5.76 7.92
C GLY A 35 15.81 -5.60 6.60
N PHE A 36 15.78 -4.41 6.01
CA PHE A 36 16.48 -4.15 4.77
C PHE A 36 17.99 -4.36 4.93
N GLU A 37 18.60 -5.12 4.01
CA GLU A 37 20.02 -5.45 4.08
C GLU A 37 20.89 -4.18 3.97
N GLY A 38 21.91 -4.08 4.82
CA GLY A 38 22.84 -2.95 4.82
C GLY A 38 22.29 -1.63 5.38
N THR A 39 21.05 -1.61 5.89
CA THR A 39 20.47 -0.42 6.53
C THR A 39 20.65 -0.43 8.05
N PHE A 40 20.35 0.69 8.69
CA PHE A 40 20.30 0.78 10.14
C PHE A 40 19.32 -0.27 10.71
N ASN A 41 19.71 -0.95 11.78
CA ASN A 41 18.90 -1.95 12.49
C ASN A 41 18.38 -3.10 11.61
N TYR A 42 19.15 -3.53 10.60
CA TYR A 42 18.76 -4.61 9.68
C TYR A 42 18.44 -5.95 10.36
N GLN A 43 18.85 -6.15 11.62
CA GLN A 43 18.53 -7.35 12.40
C GLN A 43 17.04 -7.40 12.81
N GLN A 44 16.36 -6.27 12.86
CA GLN A 44 14.95 -6.19 13.24
C GLN A 44 14.05 -6.48 12.03
N ARG A 45 13.10 -7.40 12.20
CA ARG A 45 12.10 -7.72 11.18
C ARG A 45 11.08 -6.60 11.00
N MET A 46 10.43 -6.57 9.85
CA MET A 46 9.44 -5.55 9.48
C MET A 46 8.22 -6.16 8.78
N PRO A 47 7.05 -5.53 8.83
CA PRO A 47 6.71 -4.34 9.62
C PRO A 47 6.72 -4.62 11.12
N MET A 48 7.11 -3.64 11.94
CA MET A 48 7.31 -3.86 13.39
C MET A 48 6.03 -3.94 14.22
N VAL A 49 4.88 -3.59 13.64
CA VAL A 49 3.55 -3.63 14.27
C VAL A 49 2.53 -4.12 13.26
N ASP A 50 1.44 -4.73 13.73
CA ASP A 50 0.30 -5.11 12.87
C ASP A 50 -0.48 -3.89 12.37
N LEU A 51 -1.40 -4.14 11.42
CA LEU A 51 -2.36 -3.12 11.00
C LEU A 51 -3.29 -2.76 12.18
N PRO A 52 -3.67 -1.47 12.35
CA PRO A 52 -4.54 -1.05 13.44
C PRO A 52 -6.04 -1.31 13.21
N LEU A 53 -6.40 -1.91 12.07
CA LEU A 53 -7.76 -2.19 11.61
C LEU A 53 -7.78 -3.44 10.71
N SER A 54 -8.97 -3.97 10.46
CA SER A 54 -9.15 -5.12 9.57
C SER A 54 -8.88 -4.76 8.10
N MET A 55 -8.58 -5.76 7.27
CA MET A 55 -8.46 -5.58 5.82
C MET A 55 -9.77 -5.10 5.19
N ASP A 56 -10.91 -5.58 5.70
CA ASP A 56 -12.23 -5.15 5.23
C ASP A 56 -12.44 -3.66 5.49
N ASP A 57 -12.15 -3.16 6.70
CA ASP A 57 -12.26 -1.74 7.03
C ASP A 57 -11.26 -0.87 6.22
N LEU A 58 -10.07 -1.41 5.98
CA LEU A 58 -9.05 -0.76 5.18
C LEU A 58 -9.50 -0.58 3.72
N LEU A 59 -9.95 -1.65 3.08
CA LEU A 59 -10.30 -1.66 1.66
C LEU A 59 -11.72 -1.14 1.38
N SER A 60 -12.59 -1.14 2.40
CA SER A 60 -13.93 -0.59 2.28
C SER A 60 -13.90 0.89 1.89
N ASN A 61 -14.74 1.22 0.91
CA ASN A 61 -14.91 2.55 0.32
C ASN A 61 -13.66 3.13 -0.37
N VAL A 62 -12.60 2.35 -0.59
CA VAL A 62 -11.46 2.78 -1.42
C VAL A 62 -11.92 2.93 -2.86
N THR A 63 -11.66 4.09 -3.45
CA THR A 63 -12.05 4.43 -4.82
C THR A 63 -10.88 4.28 -5.80
N ALA A 64 -9.66 4.56 -5.34
CA ALA A 64 -8.43 4.38 -6.10
C ALA A 64 -7.24 4.17 -5.16
N VAL A 65 -6.15 3.62 -5.70
CA VAL A 65 -4.87 3.50 -5.01
C VAL A 65 -3.89 4.52 -5.58
N VAL A 66 -3.05 5.09 -4.73
CA VAL A 66 -1.92 5.93 -5.12
C VAL A 66 -0.66 5.24 -4.64
N VAL A 67 0.25 4.92 -5.56
CA VAL A 67 1.55 4.33 -5.25
C VAL A 67 2.63 5.32 -5.67
N THR A 68 3.26 5.96 -4.69
CA THR A 68 4.28 7.00 -4.93
C THR A 68 5.52 6.42 -5.60
N HIS A 69 5.93 5.22 -5.19
CA HIS A 69 6.98 4.40 -5.78
C HIS A 69 6.86 2.96 -5.27
N THR A 70 7.60 2.02 -5.87
CA THR A 70 7.42 0.57 -5.66
C THR A 70 8.44 -0.07 -4.70
N HIS A 71 9.01 0.69 -3.77
CA HIS A 71 9.74 0.08 -2.65
C HIS A 71 8.80 -0.73 -1.77
N LEU A 72 9.35 -1.79 -1.13
CA LEU A 72 8.58 -2.79 -0.39
C LEU A 72 7.71 -2.19 0.73
N ASP A 73 8.15 -1.12 1.40
CA ASP A 73 7.42 -0.49 2.50
C ASP A 73 6.35 0.52 2.03
N HIS A 74 6.13 0.61 0.71
CA HIS A 74 5.06 1.37 0.04
C HIS A 74 4.16 0.48 -0.84
N TRP A 75 4.66 -0.68 -1.29
CA TRP A 75 3.93 -1.63 -2.13
C TRP A 75 4.46 -3.06 -1.93
N ASP A 76 3.69 -3.90 -1.23
CA ASP A 76 4.10 -5.26 -0.87
C ASP A 76 3.19 -6.36 -1.45
N ASP A 77 3.61 -7.63 -1.30
CA ASP A 77 2.84 -8.78 -1.77
C ASP A 77 1.45 -8.86 -1.13
N THR A 78 1.30 -8.41 0.11
CA THR A 78 0.00 -8.41 0.78
C THR A 78 -0.94 -7.42 0.11
N ALA A 79 -0.48 -6.22 -0.26
CA ALA A 79 -1.24 -5.28 -1.06
C ALA A 79 -1.58 -5.84 -2.44
N ILE A 80 -0.60 -6.41 -3.14
CA ILE A 80 -0.80 -7.02 -4.46
C ILE A 80 -1.90 -8.10 -4.42
N ASN A 81 -1.91 -8.95 -3.40
CA ASN A 81 -2.84 -10.08 -3.33
C ASN A 81 -4.21 -9.72 -2.73
N SER A 82 -4.33 -8.59 -2.02
CA SER A 82 -5.56 -8.21 -1.34
C SER A 82 -6.37 -7.13 -2.08
N ILE A 83 -5.70 -6.25 -2.83
CA ILE A 83 -6.35 -5.13 -3.51
C ILE A 83 -7.06 -5.64 -4.78
N PRO A 84 -8.35 -5.28 -5.00
CA PRO A 84 -9.07 -5.61 -6.22
C PRO A 84 -8.33 -5.12 -7.47
N LYS A 85 -8.11 -6.04 -8.43
CA LYS A 85 -7.36 -5.78 -9.68
C LYS A 85 -7.98 -4.76 -10.62
N SER A 86 -9.23 -4.39 -10.36
CA SER A 86 -10.00 -3.39 -11.10
C SER A 86 -9.95 -1.99 -10.50
N LEU A 87 -9.32 -1.79 -9.34
CA LEU A 87 -9.17 -0.44 -8.79
C LEU A 87 -8.17 0.35 -9.64
N PRO A 88 -8.45 1.63 -9.96
CA PRO A 88 -7.47 2.51 -10.58
C PRO A 88 -6.26 2.68 -9.67
N ILE A 89 -5.05 2.55 -10.23
CA ILE A 89 -3.79 2.75 -9.51
C ILE A 89 -3.03 3.90 -10.17
N PHE A 90 -2.87 5.00 -9.44
CA PHE A 90 -2.04 6.12 -9.89
C PHE A 90 -0.58 5.85 -9.51
N VAL A 91 0.32 5.89 -10.50
CA VAL A 91 1.77 5.67 -10.34
C VAL A 91 2.60 6.85 -10.86
N GLN A 92 3.86 6.94 -10.44
CA GLN A 92 4.73 8.08 -10.80
C GLN A 92 5.31 8.03 -12.22
N ASN A 93 5.51 6.85 -12.82
CA ASN A 93 6.20 6.70 -14.10
C ASN A 93 5.85 5.37 -14.81
N THR A 94 6.36 5.22 -16.03
CA THR A 94 6.13 4.02 -16.88
C THR A 94 6.70 2.74 -16.28
N ALA A 95 7.84 2.77 -15.59
CA ALA A 95 8.45 1.57 -15.02
C ALA A 95 7.59 0.99 -13.90
N ASP A 96 7.07 1.84 -13.00
CA ASP A 96 6.14 1.42 -11.95
C ASP A 96 4.80 0.93 -12.55
N LYS A 97 4.32 1.59 -13.62
CA LYS A 97 3.14 1.13 -14.36
C LYS A 97 3.32 -0.28 -14.91
N GLU A 98 4.43 -0.52 -15.62
CA GLU A 98 4.74 -1.83 -16.20
C GLU A 98 4.84 -2.91 -15.14
N LEU A 99 5.55 -2.64 -14.04
CA LEU A 99 5.66 -3.55 -12.91
C LEU A 99 4.28 -3.90 -12.32
N ILE A 100 3.48 -2.91 -11.96
CA ILE A 100 2.17 -3.15 -11.32
C ILE A 100 1.18 -3.81 -12.30
N THR A 101 1.26 -3.49 -13.60
CA THR A 101 0.47 -4.18 -14.63
C THR A 101 0.83 -5.67 -14.70
N THR A 102 2.13 -6.02 -14.61
CA THR A 102 2.56 -7.43 -14.61
C THR A 102 2.09 -8.22 -13.38
N GLN A 103 1.71 -7.52 -12.31
CA GLN A 103 1.12 -8.09 -11.09
C GLN A 103 -0.42 -8.26 -11.18
N GLY A 104 -0.99 -8.01 -12.36
CA GLY A 104 -2.38 -8.32 -12.72
C GLY A 104 -3.37 -7.17 -12.53
N PHE A 105 -2.91 -5.94 -12.28
CA PHE A 105 -3.77 -4.76 -12.22
C PHE A 105 -4.03 -4.22 -13.63
N ASN A 106 -5.29 -3.91 -13.93
CA ASN A 106 -5.72 -3.63 -15.31
C ASN A 106 -5.95 -2.14 -15.60
N ASP A 107 -5.92 -1.28 -14.57
CA ASP A 107 -6.10 0.17 -14.67
C ASP A 107 -5.00 0.87 -13.87
N VAL A 108 -3.87 1.12 -14.54
CA VAL A 108 -2.62 1.69 -13.98
C VAL A 108 -2.13 2.84 -14.85
#